data_AF-A0A4V2G6R4-F1
#
_entry.id   AF-A0A4V2G6R4-F1
#
_cell.length_a   1.000
_cell.length_b   1.000
_cell.length_c   1.000
_cell.angle_alpha   90.00
_cell.angle_beta   90.00
_cell.angle_gamma   90.00
#
_symmetry.space_group_name_H-M   'P 1'
#
loop_
_entity.id
_entity.type
_entity.pdbx_description
1 polymer ?
#
loop_
_entity_poly.entity_id
_entity_poly.type
_entity_poly.pdbx_seq_one_letter_code
_entity_poly.pdbx_strand_id
1 'polypeptide(L)'
;MTSTLAPEHPPAPPPARPDRHRRRVVGMLIWSAAFAVGTWFIGVPTSDPLIAFGWLWLATIAWRSELPWRQHLLFLRDWLPIALLLVGYNISRGYADKLFAPHVTELIHADQAMFGGTVPTLWLQHHLYQPGAVQWWEVLVSLVYVSHFLTVPTVAVVLWVRSRPQWARYMRRWFTLSLAGLITYFLYPAAPPWWAAKFGFIAEPVARISTNGWNAVGLHSAGNTLNALQVEASNPVAAMPSLHTAYALMAVAFFLPVVRRRWWPLLLAYPLAMTFTLVYSGEHYVIDVLVGWAYVGATFLGVGLAERWWRARRRVPSADA
;
A
#
# COMPACT_ATOMS: atom_id res chain seq x y z
N MET A 1 -40.44 -45.74 34.15
CA MET A 1 -40.35 -45.35 32.73
C MET A 1 -39.68 -43.98 32.65
N THR A 2 -38.36 -43.97 32.52
CA THR A 2 -37.55 -42.75 32.40
C THR A 2 -37.30 -42.50 30.92
N SER A 3 -38.00 -41.51 30.36
CA SER A 3 -37.84 -41.10 28.96
C SER A 3 -36.56 -40.29 28.81
N THR A 4 -35.57 -40.84 28.12
CA THR A 4 -34.33 -40.16 27.71
C THR A 4 -34.65 -39.26 26.51
N LEU A 5 -34.58 -37.95 26.70
CA LEU A 5 -34.68 -36.97 25.61
C LEU A 5 -33.35 -36.98 24.84
N ALA A 6 -33.42 -37.28 23.54
CA ALA A 6 -32.28 -37.21 22.63
C ALA A 6 -31.85 -35.75 22.41
N PRO A 7 -30.55 -35.47 22.24
CA PRO A 7 -30.06 -34.12 22.03
C PRO A 7 -30.45 -33.61 20.62
N GLU A 8 -31.20 -32.51 20.57
CA GLU A 8 -31.48 -31.78 19.33
C GLU A 8 -30.18 -31.32 18.67
N HIS A 9 -29.89 -31.84 17.47
CA HIS A 9 -28.81 -31.32 16.65
C HIS A 9 -29.22 -29.97 16.05
N PRO A 10 -28.39 -28.92 16.15
CA PRO A 10 -28.67 -27.65 15.51
C PRO A 10 -28.77 -27.84 13.97
N PRO A 11 -29.72 -27.18 13.30
CA PRO A 11 -29.95 -27.37 11.88
C PRO A 11 -28.69 -27.00 11.09
N ALA A 12 -28.33 -27.88 10.14
CA ALA A 12 -27.21 -27.64 9.25
C ALA A 12 -27.40 -26.32 8.47
N PRO A 13 -26.35 -25.48 8.32
CA PRO A 13 -26.46 -24.24 7.58
C PRO A 13 -26.88 -24.54 6.13
N PRO A 14 -27.84 -23.78 5.56
CA PRO A 14 -28.33 -24.06 4.22
C PRO A 14 -27.19 -23.96 3.19
N PRO A 15 -27.14 -24.87 2.21
CA PRO A 15 -26.13 -24.81 1.16
C PRO A 15 -26.24 -23.48 0.40
N ALA A 16 -25.10 -22.87 0.09
CA ALA A 16 -25.06 -21.65 -0.71
C ALA A 16 -25.74 -21.90 -2.06
N ARG A 17 -26.87 -21.21 -2.33
CA ARG A 17 -27.64 -21.38 -3.57
C ARG A 17 -26.73 -21.21 -4.80
N PRO A 18 -26.70 -22.15 -5.77
CA PRO A 18 -25.83 -22.12 -6.95
C PRO A 18 -25.85 -20.79 -7.73
N ASP A 19 -27.01 -20.12 -7.73
CA ASP A 19 -27.23 -18.82 -8.38
C ASP A 19 -26.31 -17.70 -7.82
N ARG A 20 -25.99 -17.74 -6.53
CA ARG A 20 -25.14 -16.71 -5.90
C ARG A 20 -23.69 -16.78 -6.39
N HIS A 21 -23.14 -17.99 -6.51
CA HIS A 21 -21.78 -18.16 -7.01
C HIS A 21 -21.68 -17.69 -8.46
N ARG A 22 -22.63 -18.11 -9.31
CA ARG A 22 -22.68 -17.69 -10.71
C ARG A 22 -22.76 -16.17 -10.87
N ARG A 23 -23.66 -15.51 -10.13
CA ARG A 23 -23.80 -14.03 -10.14
C ARG A 23 -22.50 -13.32 -9.75
N ARG A 24 -21.79 -13.80 -8.72
CA ARG A 24 -20.50 -13.25 -8.31
C ARG A 24 -19.44 -13.37 -9.37
N VAL A 25 -19.32 -14.55 -9.98
CA VAL A 25 -18.34 -14.79 -11.05
C VAL A 25 -18.63 -13.85 -12.23
N VAL A 26 -19.88 -13.78 -12.69
CA VAL A 26 -20.27 -12.89 -13.79
C VAL A 26 -20.04 -11.43 -13.44
N GLY A 27 -20.46 -10.98 -12.25
CA GLY A 27 -20.26 -9.61 -11.80
C GLY A 27 -18.78 -9.23 -11.73
N MET A 28 -17.93 -10.10 -11.18
CA MET A 28 -16.49 -9.87 -11.11
C MET A 28 -15.81 -9.90 -12.48
N LEU A 29 -16.28 -10.73 -13.43
CA LEU A 29 -15.78 -10.72 -14.81
C LEU A 29 -16.11 -9.40 -15.51
N ILE A 30 -17.35 -8.91 -15.38
CA ILE A 30 -17.77 -7.62 -15.91
C ILE A 30 -16.94 -6.50 -15.30
N TRP A 31 -16.78 -6.50 -13.97
CA TRP A 31 -15.96 -5.51 -13.27
C TRP A 31 -14.49 -5.57 -13.72
N SER A 32 -13.92 -6.76 -13.90
CA SER A 32 -12.52 -6.92 -14.32
C SER A 32 -12.31 -6.42 -15.74
N ALA A 33 -13.24 -6.69 -16.65
CA ALA A 33 -13.20 -6.16 -18.02
C ALA A 33 -13.34 -4.63 -18.03
N ALA A 34 -14.29 -4.09 -17.26
CA ALA A 34 -14.47 -2.64 -17.11
C ALA A 34 -13.24 -1.97 -16.50
N PHE A 35 -12.62 -2.58 -15.47
CA PHE A 35 -11.40 -2.09 -14.85
C PHE A 35 -10.25 -2.10 -15.85
N ALA A 36 -10.05 -3.19 -16.60
CA ALA A 36 -9.01 -3.29 -17.63
C ALA A 36 -9.17 -2.20 -18.70
N VAL A 37 -10.39 -2.01 -19.22
CA VAL A 37 -10.71 -0.94 -20.18
C VAL A 37 -10.47 0.44 -19.56
N GLY A 38 -10.93 0.67 -18.34
CA GLY A 38 -10.70 1.92 -17.61
C GLY A 38 -9.21 2.22 -17.43
N THR A 39 -8.42 1.23 -17.03
CA THR A 39 -6.96 1.37 -16.89
C THR A 39 -6.26 1.60 -18.22
N TRP A 40 -6.78 1.06 -19.32
CA TRP A 40 -6.24 1.28 -20.65
C TRP A 40 -6.40 2.74 -21.10
N PHE A 41 -7.56 3.35 -20.85
CA PHE A 41 -7.86 4.71 -21.30
C PHE A 41 -7.44 5.81 -20.31
N ILE A 42 -7.62 5.57 -19.01
CA ILE A 42 -7.43 6.57 -17.95
C ILE A 42 -6.10 6.36 -17.22
N GLY A 43 -5.52 5.16 -17.32
CA GLY A 43 -4.35 4.75 -16.54
C GLY A 43 -4.72 4.07 -15.22
N VAL A 44 -3.71 3.55 -14.53
CA VAL A 44 -3.90 2.88 -13.23
C VAL A 44 -4.30 3.93 -12.18
N PRO A 45 -5.36 3.71 -11.39
CA PRO A 45 -5.86 4.68 -10.42
C PRO A 45 -4.95 4.73 -9.17
N THR A 46 -3.76 5.31 -9.31
CA THR A 46 -2.75 5.37 -8.24
C THR A 46 -2.66 6.75 -7.59
N SER A 47 -2.91 7.81 -8.35
CA SER A 47 -2.74 9.20 -7.91
C SER A 47 -3.99 9.81 -7.27
N ASP A 48 -5.18 9.36 -7.68
CA ASP A 48 -6.45 9.85 -7.14
C ASP A 48 -7.11 8.80 -6.22
N PRO A 49 -7.11 9.03 -4.90
CA PRO A 49 -7.80 8.15 -3.95
C PRO A 49 -9.28 7.94 -4.32
N LEU A 50 -9.98 8.97 -4.82
CA LEU A 50 -11.41 8.87 -5.14
C LEU A 50 -11.67 7.90 -6.28
N ILE A 51 -10.85 7.92 -7.33
CA ILE A 51 -10.96 6.97 -8.45
C ILE A 51 -10.66 5.55 -7.97
N ALA A 52 -9.60 5.38 -7.16
CA ALA A 52 -9.25 4.08 -6.59
C ALA A 52 -10.38 3.51 -5.71
N PHE A 53 -10.94 4.32 -4.80
CA PHE A 53 -12.07 3.92 -3.97
C PHE A 53 -13.35 3.71 -4.78
N GLY A 54 -13.55 4.43 -5.88
CA GLY A 54 -14.64 4.21 -6.83
C GLY A 54 -14.57 2.82 -7.46
N TRP A 55 -13.40 2.42 -7.97
CA TRP A 55 -13.21 1.08 -8.51
C TRP A 55 -13.39 -0.02 -7.47
N LEU A 56 -12.88 0.18 -6.25
CA LEU A 56 -13.08 -0.74 -5.14
C LEU A 56 -14.55 -0.82 -4.72
N TRP A 57 -15.27 0.29 -4.73
CA TRP A 57 -16.71 0.31 -4.46
C TRP A 57 -17.47 -0.52 -5.49
N LEU A 58 -17.21 -0.30 -6.78
CA LEU A 58 -17.77 -1.09 -7.88
C LEU A 58 -17.43 -2.59 -7.73
N ALA A 59 -16.21 -2.92 -7.28
CA ALA A 59 -15.82 -4.31 -7.00
C ALA A 59 -16.68 -4.90 -5.88
N THR A 60 -16.98 -4.12 -4.82
CA THR A 60 -17.86 -4.60 -3.74
C THR A 60 -19.32 -4.75 -4.15
N ILE A 61 -19.77 -3.97 -5.15
CA ILE A 61 -21.10 -4.12 -5.78
C ILE A 61 -21.13 -5.40 -6.61
N ALA A 62 -20.15 -5.59 -7.50
CA ALA A 62 -19.99 -6.79 -8.31
C ALA A 62 -19.92 -8.07 -7.47
N TRP A 63 -19.17 -8.04 -6.36
CA TRP A 63 -19.03 -9.19 -5.44
C TRP A 63 -20.30 -9.50 -4.64
N ARG A 64 -21.18 -8.51 -4.43
CA ARG A 64 -22.38 -8.64 -3.59
C ARG A 64 -23.62 -8.10 -4.30
N SER A 65 -23.73 -8.38 -5.59
CA SER A 65 -24.78 -7.86 -6.46
C SER A 65 -26.18 -8.33 -6.07
N GLU A 66 -26.28 -9.32 -5.19
CA GLU A 66 -27.53 -9.79 -4.60
C GLU A 66 -28.12 -8.85 -3.53
N LEU A 67 -27.32 -7.92 -3.00
CA LEU A 67 -27.76 -7.04 -1.92
C LEU A 67 -28.58 -5.86 -2.46
N PRO A 68 -29.53 -5.32 -1.68
CA PRO A 68 -30.28 -4.14 -2.07
C PRO A 68 -29.36 -2.90 -2.14
N TRP A 69 -29.69 -1.97 -3.03
CA TRP A 69 -28.87 -0.78 -3.34
C TRP A 69 -28.43 0.02 -2.09
N ARG A 70 -29.30 0.11 -1.07
CA ARG A 70 -28.99 0.79 0.21
C ARG A 70 -27.79 0.20 0.94
N GLN A 71 -27.53 -1.11 0.81
CA GLN A 71 -26.35 -1.75 1.42
C GLN A 71 -25.05 -1.37 0.69
N HIS A 72 -25.12 -1.05 -0.60
CA HIS A 72 -23.95 -0.55 -1.33
C HIS A 72 -23.57 0.88 -0.90
N LEU A 73 -24.53 1.69 -0.45
CA LEU A 73 -24.25 3.03 0.09
C LEU A 73 -23.50 3.01 1.44
N LEU A 74 -23.53 1.90 2.17
CA LEU A 74 -22.73 1.77 3.39
C LEU A 74 -21.24 1.89 3.11
N PHE A 75 -20.81 1.53 1.90
CA PHE A 75 -19.43 1.76 1.47
C PHE A 75 -19.12 3.26 1.47
N LEU A 76 -19.97 4.09 0.84
CA LEU A 76 -19.77 5.54 0.81
C LEU A 76 -19.73 6.12 2.20
N ARG A 77 -20.66 5.74 3.09
CA ARG A 77 -20.65 6.22 4.48
C ARG A 77 -19.34 5.92 5.20
N ASP A 78 -18.83 4.70 5.04
CA ASP A 78 -17.66 4.24 5.78
C ASP A 78 -16.32 4.70 5.14
N TRP A 79 -16.28 4.86 3.81
CA TRP A 79 -15.06 5.11 3.04
C TRP A 79 -14.92 6.53 2.51
N LEU A 80 -15.99 7.29 2.32
CA LEU A 80 -15.90 8.68 1.86
C LEU A 80 -15.06 9.54 2.83
N PRO A 81 -15.25 9.48 4.16
CA PRO A 81 -14.38 10.23 5.09
C PRO A 81 -12.91 9.82 4.99
N ILE A 82 -12.66 8.53 4.74
CA ILE A 82 -11.29 7.98 4.59
C ILE A 82 -10.65 8.49 3.30
N ALA A 83 -11.39 8.47 2.20
CA ALA A 83 -10.92 8.95 0.90
C ALA A 83 -10.63 10.46 0.96
N LEU A 84 -11.51 11.25 1.59
CA LEU A 84 -11.30 12.68 1.80
C LEU A 84 -10.09 12.96 2.71
N LEU A 85 -9.89 12.17 3.77
CA LEU A 85 -8.71 12.27 4.62
C LEU A 85 -7.42 11.97 3.82
N LEU A 86 -7.44 10.98 2.93
CA LEU A 86 -6.31 10.66 2.05
C LEU A 86 -6.05 11.76 1.01
N VAL A 87 -7.10 12.39 0.48
CA VAL A 87 -6.96 13.59 -0.37
C VAL A 87 -6.30 14.72 0.42
N GLY A 88 -6.77 15.01 1.64
CA GLY A 88 -6.14 16.00 2.51
C GLY A 88 -4.70 15.67 2.88
N TYR A 89 -4.39 14.38 3.11
CA TYR A 89 -3.03 13.89 3.30
C TYR A 89 -2.15 14.16 2.07
N ASN A 90 -2.62 13.84 0.86
CA ASN A 90 -1.85 14.06 -0.37
C ASN A 90 -1.59 15.55 -0.60
N ILE A 91 -2.61 16.40 -0.39
CA ILE A 91 -2.46 17.85 -0.48
C ILE A 91 -1.44 18.35 0.53
N SER A 92 -1.58 17.99 1.81
CA SER A 92 -0.66 18.44 2.87
C SER A 92 0.78 17.99 2.62
N ARG A 93 0.99 16.73 2.20
CA ARG A 93 2.30 16.20 1.84
C ARG A 93 2.98 17.05 0.77
N GLY A 94 2.23 17.52 -0.23
CA GLY A 94 2.74 18.38 -1.31
C GLY A 94 3.23 19.77 -0.88
N TYR A 95 3.01 20.17 0.38
CA TYR A 95 3.59 21.40 0.96
C TYR A 95 4.80 21.16 1.85
N ALA A 96 5.12 19.90 2.19
CA ALA A 96 6.16 19.60 3.17
C ALA A 96 7.59 19.87 2.68
N ASP A 97 7.81 20.01 1.37
CA ASP A 97 9.09 20.36 0.74
C ASP A 97 9.47 21.84 0.85
N LYS A 98 8.55 22.70 1.29
CA LYS A 98 8.74 24.17 1.30
C LYS A 98 9.24 24.73 2.62
N LEU A 99 9.28 23.93 3.68
CA LEU A 99 9.55 24.43 5.04
C LEU A 99 11.04 24.42 5.41
N PHE A 100 11.76 23.37 5.01
CA PHE A 100 13.17 23.18 5.37
C PHE A 100 13.98 22.69 4.17
N ALA A 101 15.28 22.96 4.19
CA ALA A 101 16.20 22.36 3.23
C ALA A 101 16.20 20.83 3.38
N PRO A 102 16.22 20.07 2.28
CA PRO A 102 16.23 18.62 2.35
C PRO A 102 17.57 18.09 2.87
N HIS A 103 17.51 17.03 3.66
CA HIS A 103 18.67 16.22 4.04
C HIS A 103 19.05 15.34 2.85
N VAL A 104 20.35 15.25 2.55
CA VAL A 104 20.83 14.60 1.32
C VAL A 104 22.03 13.71 1.62
N THR A 105 23.10 14.31 2.15
CA THR A 105 24.40 13.65 2.33
C THR A 105 24.35 12.53 3.37
N GLU A 106 23.53 12.67 4.39
CA GLU A 106 23.37 11.71 5.47
C GLU A 106 22.82 10.37 4.96
N LEU A 107 21.89 10.43 4.00
CA LEU A 107 21.30 9.25 3.38
C LEU A 107 22.29 8.53 2.47
N ILE A 108 23.05 9.30 1.68
CA ILE A 108 24.12 8.77 0.81
C ILE A 108 25.18 8.06 1.66
N HIS A 109 25.68 8.73 2.71
CA HIS A 109 26.69 8.17 3.59
C HIS A 109 26.20 6.94 4.34
N ALA A 110 24.92 6.91 4.74
CA ALA A 110 24.33 5.73 5.38
C ALA A 110 24.36 4.51 4.43
N ASP A 111 23.93 4.68 3.19
CA ASP A 111 23.98 3.61 2.19
C ASP A 111 25.43 3.21 1.87
N GLN A 112 26.34 4.16 1.67
CA GLN A 112 27.76 3.86 1.46
C GLN A 112 28.35 3.09 2.64
N ALA A 113 28.05 3.47 3.89
CA ALA A 113 28.53 2.76 5.07
C ALA A 113 28.01 1.32 5.14
N MET A 114 26.75 1.08 4.74
CA MET A 114 26.14 -0.25 4.72
C MET A 114 26.67 -1.14 3.58
N PHE A 115 27.09 -0.56 2.46
CA PHE A 115 27.43 -1.28 1.23
C PHE A 115 28.87 -1.02 0.75
N GLY A 116 29.80 -0.83 1.70
CA GLY A 116 31.24 -0.82 1.42
C GLY A 116 31.71 0.35 0.53
N GLY A 117 31.14 1.53 0.71
CA GLY A 117 31.46 2.76 -0.04
C GLY A 117 30.61 2.98 -1.30
N THR A 118 29.74 2.03 -1.64
CA THR A 118 28.89 2.13 -2.84
C THR A 118 27.46 2.54 -2.49
N VAL A 119 26.83 3.35 -3.34
CA VAL A 119 25.39 3.61 -3.26
C VAL A 119 24.68 2.50 -4.04
N PRO A 120 23.81 1.69 -3.41
CA PRO A 120 23.14 0.56 -4.06
C PRO A 120 22.39 0.92 -5.34
N THR A 121 21.75 2.09 -5.40
CA THR A 121 21.09 2.60 -6.61
C THR A 121 22.06 2.67 -7.79
N LEU A 122 23.25 3.24 -7.59
CA LEU A 122 24.26 3.36 -8.65
C LEU A 122 24.72 1.97 -9.12
N TRP A 123 25.03 1.09 -8.16
CA TRP A 123 25.43 -0.27 -8.47
C TRP A 123 24.35 -0.99 -9.29
N LEU A 124 23.09 -0.93 -8.87
CA LEU A 124 21.99 -1.58 -9.59
C LEU A 124 21.79 -1.02 -10.98
N GLN A 125 21.85 0.31 -11.16
CA GLN A 125 21.69 0.91 -12.48
C GLN A 125 22.87 0.59 -13.40
N HIS A 126 24.11 0.56 -12.90
CA HIS A 126 25.27 0.16 -13.71
C HIS A 126 25.18 -1.28 -14.23
N HIS A 127 24.57 -2.19 -13.46
CA HIS A 127 24.52 -3.61 -13.81
C HIS A 127 23.24 -4.02 -14.55
N LEU A 128 22.12 -3.34 -14.29
CA LEU A 128 20.79 -3.77 -14.73
C LEU A 128 20.03 -2.75 -15.57
N TYR A 129 20.44 -1.48 -15.61
CA TYR A 129 19.77 -0.47 -16.42
C TYR A 129 20.52 -0.28 -17.74
N GLN A 130 19.77 -0.25 -18.85
CA GLN A 130 20.32 -0.02 -20.19
C GLN A 130 19.72 1.27 -20.77
N PRO A 131 20.49 2.36 -20.86
CA PRO A 131 20.00 3.60 -21.44
C PRO A 131 19.48 3.41 -22.86
N GLY A 132 18.28 3.92 -23.15
CA GLY A 132 17.68 3.86 -24.49
C GLY A 132 16.92 2.57 -24.84
N ALA A 133 16.88 1.57 -23.94
CA ALA A 133 16.12 0.35 -24.14
C ALA A 133 15.36 -0.06 -22.86
N VAL A 134 14.03 -0.19 -22.95
CA VAL A 134 13.21 -0.66 -21.82
C VAL A 134 13.29 -2.18 -21.74
N GLN A 135 13.82 -2.69 -20.64
CA GLN A 135 13.97 -4.13 -20.44
C GLN A 135 12.66 -4.77 -19.97
N TRP A 136 12.45 -6.07 -20.24
CA TRP A 136 11.20 -6.75 -19.88
C TRP A 136 10.93 -6.77 -18.36
N TRP A 137 11.99 -6.79 -17.54
CA TRP A 137 11.85 -6.73 -16.09
C TRP A 137 11.45 -5.35 -15.58
N GLU A 138 11.67 -4.27 -16.35
CA GLU A 138 11.19 -2.93 -15.99
C GLU A 138 9.66 -2.88 -15.95
N VAL A 139 8.97 -3.77 -16.70
CA VAL A 139 7.52 -3.99 -16.56
C VAL A 139 7.18 -4.49 -15.15
N LEU A 140 7.94 -5.46 -14.62
CA LEU A 140 7.75 -5.97 -13.26
C LEU A 140 8.07 -4.90 -12.21
N VAL A 141 9.13 -4.12 -12.42
CA VAL A 141 9.49 -2.97 -11.55
C VAL A 141 8.33 -1.99 -11.49
N SER A 142 7.79 -1.56 -12.63
CA SER A 142 6.65 -0.64 -12.66
C SER A 142 5.37 -1.23 -12.05
N LEU A 143 5.08 -2.51 -12.28
CA LEU A 143 3.95 -3.21 -11.67
C LEU A 143 4.07 -3.29 -10.15
N VAL A 144 5.25 -3.68 -9.65
CA VAL A 144 5.51 -3.74 -8.20
C VAL A 144 5.43 -2.34 -7.62
N TYR A 145 6.03 -1.32 -8.25
CA TYR A 145 5.99 0.07 -7.80
C TYR A 145 4.55 0.55 -7.53
N VAL A 146 3.64 0.34 -8.49
CA VAL A 146 2.24 0.76 -8.33
C VAL A 146 1.39 -0.17 -7.46
N SER A 147 1.82 -1.42 -7.25
CA SER A 147 0.99 -2.44 -6.59
C SER A 147 0.56 -2.08 -5.16
N HIS A 148 1.33 -1.29 -4.43
CA HIS A 148 1.01 -0.91 -3.06
C HIS A 148 -0.25 -0.02 -2.98
N PHE A 149 -0.48 0.84 -3.98
CA PHE A 149 -1.68 1.67 -4.10
C PHE A 149 -2.95 0.84 -4.21
N LEU A 150 -2.86 -0.37 -4.76
CA LEU A 150 -4.00 -1.29 -4.85
C LEU A 150 -4.03 -2.26 -3.67
N THR A 151 -2.89 -2.82 -3.28
CA THR A 151 -2.79 -3.89 -2.28
C THR A 151 -3.33 -3.45 -0.93
N VAL A 152 -2.88 -2.30 -0.41
CA VAL A 152 -3.28 -1.83 0.92
C VAL A 152 -4.79 -1.54 1.02
N PRO A 153 -5.41 -0.75 0.13
CA PRO A 153 -6.84 -0.51 0.21
C PRO A 153 -7.65 -1.76 -0.15
N THR A 154 -7.17 -2.63 -1.05
CA THR A 154 -7.83 -3.92 -1.33
C THR A 154 -7.89 -4.80 -0.08
N VAL A 155 -6.77 -4.96 0.64
CA VAL A 155 -6.75 -5.68 1.91
C VAL A 155 -7.74 -5.06 2.89
N ALA A 156 -7.75 -3.73 3.01
CA ALA A 156 -8.67 -3.04 3.90
C ALA A 156 -10.15 -3.26 3.51
N VAL A 157 -10.50 -3.21 2.21
CA VAL A 157 -11.85 -3.51 1.71
C VAL A 157 -12.24 -4.97 1.95
N VAL A 158 -11.34 -5.92 1.68
CA VAL A 158 -11.57 -7.35 1.96
C VAL A 158 -11.86 -7.55 3.45
N LEU A 159 -11.06 -6.95 4.34
CA LEU A 159 -11.30 -7.00 5.77
C LEU A 159 -12.60 -6.30 6.16
N TRP A 160 -12.97 -5.19 5.52
CA TRP A 160 -14.24 -4.50 5.77
C TRP A 160 -15.45 -5.36 5.41
N VAL A 161 -15.36 -6.12 4.31
CA VAL A 161 -16.40 -7.09 3.91
C VAL A 161 -16.43 -8.31 4.84
N ARG A 162 -15.26 -8.81 5.28
CA ARG A 162 -15.13 -10.10 6.00
C ARG A 162 -15.23 -9.98 7.52
N SER A 163 -14.66 -8.94 8.11
CA SER A 163 -14.54 -8.76 9.56
C SER A 163 -14.27 -7.30 9.93
N ARG A 164 -15.33 -6.57 10.33
CA ARG A 164 -15.23 -5.18 10.81
C ARG A 164 -14.20 -4.99 11.94
N PRO A 165 -14.05 -5.92 12.92
CA PRO A 165 -12.99 -5.81 13.91
C PRO A 165 -11.58 -5.87 13.32
N GLN A 166 -11.32 -6.76 12.36
CA GLN A 166 -10.01 -6.84 11.71
C GLN A 166 -9.75 -5.64 10.80
N TRP A 167 -10.77 -5.17 10.08
CA TRP A 167 -10.70 -3.92 9.33
C TRP A 167 -10.28 -2.76 10.21
N ALA A 168 -10.95 -2.55 11.35
CA ALA A 168 -10.60 -1.46 12.26
C ALA A 168 -9.16 -1.58 12.79
N ARG A 169 -8.69 -2.82 13.07
CA ARG A 169 -7.28 -3.08 13.46
C ARG A 169 -6.30 -2.71 12.35
N TYR A 170 -6.61 -3.06 11.11
CA TYR A 170 -5.80 -2.74 9.94
C TYR A 170 -5.75 -1.23 9.70
N MET A 171 -6.93 -0.57 9.69
CA MET A 171 -7.06 0.87 9.49
C MET A 171 -6.30 1.69 10.53
N ARG A 172 -6.35 1.30 11.82
CA ARG A 172 -5.55 1.99 12.86
C ARG A 172 -4.06 1.97 12.54
N ARG A 173 -3.52 0.82 12.12
CA ARG A 173 -2.10 0.68 11.76
C ARG A 173 -1.77 1.48 10.51
N TRP A 174 -2.64 1.42 9.50
CA TRP A 174 -2.44 2.18 8.26
C TRP A 174 -2.46 3.70 8.52
N PHE A 175 -3.41 4.21 9.28
CA PHE A 175 -3.47 5.63 9.61
C PHE A 175 -2.34 6.08 10.53
N THR A 176 -2.01 5.32 11.56
CA THR A 176 -0.86 5.64 12.43
C THR A 176 0.44 5.68 11.63
N LEU A 177 0.66 4.71 10.75
CA LEU A 177 1.85 4.67 9.89
C LEU A 177 1.90 5.86 8.91
N SER A 178 0.76 6.19 8.29
CA SER A 178 0.67 7.32 7.35
C SER A 178 0.89 8.65 8.06
N LEU A 179 0.27 8.85 9.23
CA LEU A 179 0.46 10.06 10.03
C LEU A 179 1.90 10.21 10.52
N ALA A 180 2.51 9.13 11.00
CA ALA A 180 3.91 9.13 11.40
C ALA A 180 4.82 9.52 10.21
N GLY A 181 4.59 8.93 9.03
CA GLY A 181 5.32 9.30 7.82
C GLY A 181 5.13 10.77 7.42
N LEU A 182 3.89 11.29 7.48
CA LEU A 182 3.61 12.70 7.18
C LEU A 182 4.36 13.65 8.10
N ILE A 183 4.32 13.39 9.41
CA ILE A 183 5.04 14.18 10.41
C ILE A 183 6.53 14.19 10.07
N THR A 184 7.10 13.03 9.74
CA THR A 184 8.52 12.95 9.36
C THR A 184 8.83 13.70 8.07
N TYR A 185 7.95 13.68 7.06
CA TYR A 185 8.16 14.47 5.84
C TYR A 185 8.21 15.98 6.08
N PHE A 186 7.48 16.48 7.09
CA PHE A 186 7.55 17.89 7.49
C PHE A 186 8.76 18.22 8.35
N LEU A 187 9.19 17.30 9.23
CA LEU A 187 10.30 17.54 10.16
C LEU A 187 11.68 17.20 9.58
N TYR A 188 11.71 16.26 8.64
CA TYR A 188 12.91 15.71 8.03
C TYR A 188 12.64 15.47 6.53
N PRO A 189 12.54 16.54 5.72
CA PRO A 189 12.53 16.37 4.27
C PRO A 189 13.86 15.73 3.88
N ALA A 190 13.80 14.67 3.09
CA ALA A 190 14.93 13.85 2.68
C ALA A 190 14.90 13.62 1.17
N ALA A 191 16.00 13.98 0.50
CA ALA A 191 16.08 13.89 -0.95
C ALA A 191 16.34 12.44 -1.40
N PRO A 192 15.67 11.96 -2.46
CA PRO A 192 15.93 10.64 -3.04
C PRO A 192 17.17 10.62 -3.95
N PRO A 193 17.66 9.43 -4.36
CA PRO A 193 18.85 9.28 -5.22
C PRO A 193 18.79 10.06 -6.54
N TRP A 194 17.66 10.01 -7.26
CA TRP A 194 17.51 10.75 -8.52
C TRP A 194 17.62 12.27 -8.32
N TRP A 195 17.14 12.78 -7.19
CA TRP A 195 17.20 14.20 -6.85
C TRP A 195 18.64 14.58 -6.49
N ALA A 196 19.29 13.78 -5.65
CA ALA A 196 20.68 14.01 -5.26
C ALA A 196 21.62 14.06 -6.46
N ALA A 197 21.47 13.16 -7.43
CA ALA A 197 22.23 13.20 -8.68
C ALA A 197 21.92 14.45 -9.52
N LYS A 198 20.64 14.83 -9.65
CA LYS A 198 20.22 16.02 -10.41
C LYS A 198 20.85 17.32 -9.87
N PHE A 199 21.03 17.43 -8.56
CA PHE A 199 21.61 18.61 -7.90
C PHE A 199 23.11 18.46 -7.60
N GLY A 200 23.78 17.44 -8.14
CA GLY A 200 25.24 17.29 -8.07
C GLY A 200 25.78 16.74 -6.74
N PHE A 201 24.94 16.20 -5.87
CA PHE A 201 25.38 15.51 -4.63
C PHE A 201 25.88 14.10 -4.90
N ILE A 202 25.45 13.48 -6.00
CA ILE A 202 26.00 12.24 -6.55
C ILE A 202 26.64 12.60 -7.89
N ALA A 203 27.92 12.24 -8.07
CA ALA A 203 28.68 12.60 -9.27
C ALA A 203 28.15 11.92 -10.54
N GLU A 204 27.61 10.71 -10.40
CA GLU A 204 27.10 9.90 -11.49
C GLU A 204 25.58 10.12 -11.69
N PRO A 205 25.08 10.09 -12.93
CA PRO A 205 23.65 10.27 -13.19
C PRO A 205 22.84 9.08 -12.65
N VAL A 206 21.72 9.40 -11.97
CA VAL A 206 20.73 8.41 -11.55
C VAL A 206 19.45 8.62 -12.35
N ALA A 207 19.04 7.59 -13.09
CA ALA A 207 17.80 7.61 -13.84
C ALA A 207 16.61 7.31 -12.91
N ARG A 208 15.51 8.06 -13.09
CA ARG A 208 14.24 7.79 -12.40
C ARG A 208 13.35 6.93 -13.30
N ILE A 209 13.34 5.63 -13.08
CA ILE A 209 12.82 4.62 -14.03
C ILE A 209 11.65 3.80 -13.49
N SER A 210 11.00 4.25 -12.41
CA SER A 210 9.91 3.53 -11.73
C SER A 210 8.69 3.30 -12.65
N THR A 211 8.52 4.11 -13.69
CA THR A 211 7.39 4.05 -14.64
C THR A 211 7.80 3.65 -16.07
N ASN A 212 9.07 3.31 -16.32
CA ASN A 212 9.55 2.93 -17.66
C ASN A 212 8.83 1.73 -18.26
N GLY A 213 8.44 0.76 -17.42
CA GLY A 213 7.80 -0.47 -17.85
C GLY A 213 6.48 -0.25 -18.60
N TRP A 214 5.80 0.88 -18.39
CA TRP A 214 4.56 1.20 -19.10
C TRP A 214 4.77 1.41 -20.61
N ASN A 215 5.94 1.91 -21.01
CA ASN A 215 6.29 2.09 -22.42
C ASN A 215 6.42 0.74 -23.14
N ALA A 216 7.01 -0.27 -22.47
CA ALA A 216 7.16 -1.61 -23.03
C ALA A 216 5.83 -2.34 -23.28
N VAL A 217 4.77 -2.01 -22.53
CA VAL A 217 3.44 -2.61 -22.69
C VAL A 217 2.47 -1.74 -23.51
N GLY A 218 2.97 -0.71 -24.18
CA GLY A 218 2.17 0.17 -25.04
C GLY A 218 1.26 1.14 -24.28
N LEU A 219 1.37 1.22 -22.95
CA LEU A 219 0.58 2.09 -22.08
C LEU A 219 1.21 3.48 -21.91
N HIS A 220 1.68 4.08 -23.01
CA HIS A 220 2.35 5.39 -23.02
C HIS A 220 1.48 6.49 -22.37
N SER A 221 0.17 6.47 -22.63
CA SER A 221 -0.76 7.43 -22.02
C SER A 221 -0.88 7.23 -20.51
N ALA A 222 -0.96 5.99 -20.03
CA ALA A 222 -0.99 5.71 -18.60
C ALA A 222 0.31 6.13 -17.92
N GLY A 223 1.47 5.83 -18.52
CA GLY A 223 2.78 6.28 -18.03
C GLY A 223 2.88 7.81 -17.94
N ASN A 224 2.42 8.53 -18.96
CA ASN A 224 2.46 10.00 -18.99
C ASN A 224 1.48 10.63 -18.00
N THR A 225 0.25 10.13 -17.89
CA THR A 225 -0.73 10.62 -16.89
C THR A 225 -0.26 10.33 -15.47
N LEU A 226 0.30 9.14 -15.22
CA LEU A 226 0.90 8.78 -13.93
C LEU A 226 2.09 9.66 -13.58
N ASN A 227 3.01 9.89 -14.52
CA ASN A 227 4.16 10.77 -14.33
C ASN A 227 3.73 12.22 -14.10
N ALA A 228 2.78 12.76 -14.89
CA ALA A 228 2.27 14.12 -14.72
C ALA A 228 1.60 14.32 -13.36
N LEU A 229 0.76 13.38 -12.93
CA LEU A 229 0.07 13.44 -11.63
C LEU A 229 1.03 13.20 -10.46
N GLN A 230 2.05 12.35 -10.61
CA GLN A 230 3.11 12.22 -9.61
C GLN A 230 3.98 13.48 -9.54
N VAL A 231 4.28 14.15 -10.66
CA VAL A 231 5.08 15.38 -10.65
C VAL A 231 4.30 16.55 -10.06
N GLU A 232 2.99 16.66 -10.30
CA GLU A 232 2.15 17.73 -9.74
C GLU A 232 1.76 17.50 -8.27
N ALA A 233 1.66 16.25 -7.80
CA ALA A 233 1.20 15.94 -6.44
C ALA A 233 2.30 15.40 -5.49
N SER A 234 3.49 15.03 -5.98
CA SER A 234 4.55 14.46 -5.14
C SER A 234 5.50 15.53 -4.63
N ASN A 235 5.61 15.61 -3.30
CA ASN A 235 6.77 16.18 -2.63
C ASN A 235 8.05 15.44 -3.12
N PRO A 236 8.98 16.13 -3.80
CA PRO A 236 10.18 15.52 -4.40
C PRO A 236 11.23 15.11 -3.36
N VAL A 237 11.10 15.57 -2.12
CA VAL A 237 12.03 15.34 -1.00
C VAL A 237 11.35 14.62 0.16
N ALA A 238 10.38 13.76 -0.15
CA ALA A 238 9.72 12.88 0.82
C ALA A 238 10.25 11.43 0.73
N ALA A 239 11.58 11.26 0.66
CA ALA A 239 12.19 9.94 0.55
C ALA A 239 12.10 9.14 1.85
N MET A 240 12.34 9.76 3.01
CA MET A 240 12.39 9.06 4.30
C MET A 240 11.20 9.46 5.20
N PRO A 241 10.46 8.49 5.79
CA PRO A 241 10.54 7.04 5.54
C PRO A 241 9.94 6.64 4.18
N SER A 242 10.41 5.53 3.61
CA SER A 242 9.79 4.95 2.42
C SER A 242 8.43 4.34 2.77
N LEU A 243 7.35 5.08 2.50
CA LEU A 243 5.99 4.60 2.71
C LEU A 243 5.59 3.48 1.74
N HIS A 244 6.17 3.43 0.53
CA HIS A 244 5.97 2.34 -0.43
C HIS A 244 6.30 0.97 0.19
N THR A 245 7.52 0.83 0.72
CA THR A 245 7.97 -0.40 1.38
C THR A 245 7.31 -0.61 2.73
N ALA A 246 7.04 0.46 3.49
CA ALA A 246 6.32 0.36 4.76
C ALA A 246 4.90 -0.18 4.56
N TYR A 247 4.18 0.28 3.55
CA TYR A 247 2.85 -0.21 3.17
C TYR A 247 2.87 -1.65 2.66
N ALA A 248 3.84 -1.99 1.81
CA ALA A 248 4.03 -3.37 1.34
C ALA A 248 4.28 -4.33 2.52
N LEU A 249 5.17 -3.96 3.45
CA LEU A 249 5.47 -4.75 4.63
C LEU A 249 4.26 -4.81 5.58
N MET A 250 3.58 -3.69 5.84
CA MET A 250 2.39 -3.65 6.70
C MET A 250 1.30 -4.61 6.19
N ALA A 251 1.02 -4.59 4.89
CA ALA A 251 -0.01 -5.43 4.28
C ALA A 251 0.26 -6.91 4.56
N VAL A 252 1.53 -7.33 4.49
CA VAL A 252 1.97 -8.71 4.75
C VAL A 252 2.05 -9.01 6.25
N ALA A 253 2.69 -8.14 7.03
CA ALA A 253 2.94 -8.30 8.45
C ALA A 253 1.65 -8.47 9.25
N PHE A 254 0.55 -7.85 8.79
CA PHE A 254 -0.77 -8.03 9.37
C PHE A 254 -1.26 -9.48 9.38
N PHE A 255 -0.88 -10.27 8.36
CA PHE A 255 -1.31 -11.67 8.20
C PHE A 255 -0.27 -12.69 8.66
N LEU A 256 0.98 -12.31 8.90
CA LEU A 256 2.03 -13.24 9.38
C LEU A 256 1.62 -14.07 10.61
N PRO A 257 0.90 -13.52 11.63
CA PRO A 257 0.49 -14.30 12.80
C PRO A 257 -0.54 -15.41 12.51
N VAL A 258 -1.28 -15.32 11.39
CA VAL A 258 -2.34 -16.28 11.03
C VAL A 258 -1.93 -17.22 9.89
N VAL A 259 -0.87 -16.89 9.15
CA VAL A 259 -0.36 -17.71 8.04
C VAL A 259 0.71 -18.67 8.53
N ARG A 260 0.67 -19.92 8.05
CA ARG A 260 1.67 -20.95 8.41
C ARG A 260 3.08 -20.51 7.99
N ARG A 261 4.07 -20.73 8.86
CA ARG A 261 5.47 -20.28 8.66
C ARG A 261 6.10 -20.66 7.31
N ARG A 262 5.73 -21.82 6.73
CA ARG A 262 6.22 -22.24 5.41
C ARG A 262 5.90 -21.26 4.27
N TRP A 263 4.87 -20.42 4.43
CA TRP A 263 4.47 -19.41 3.43
C TRP A 263 5.04 -18.02 3.71
N TRP A 264 5.80 -17.83 4.80
CA TRP A 264 6.44 -16.56 5.10
C TRP A 264 7.39 -16.08 4.00
N PRO A 265 8.22 -16.94 3.37
CA PRO A 265 9.09 -16.50 2.28
C PRO A 265 8.30 -15.89 1.12
N LEU A 266 7.18 -16.51 0.72
CA LEU A 266 6.32 -16.01 -0.36
C LEU A 266 5.70 -14.66 -0.01
N LEU A 267 5.27 -14.49 1.24
CA LEU A 267 4.69 -13.23 1.71
C LEU A 267 5.75 -12.12 1.79
N LEU A 268 6.93 -12.43 2.32
CA LEU A 268 8.03 -11.47 2.47
C LEU A 268 8.71 -11.14 1.14
N ALA A 269 8.54 -11.97 0.10
CA ALA A 269 9.00 -11.67 -1.25
C ALA A 269 8.39 -10.37 -1.77
N TYR A 270 7.16 -10.02 -1.38
CA TYR A 270 6.50 -8.78 -1.81
C TYR A 270 7.20 -7.50 -1.31
N PRO A 271 7.38 -7.26 0.00
CA PRO A 271 8.11 -6.09 0.47
C PRO A 271 9.57 -6.09 0.02
N LEU A 272 10.21 -7.25 -0.17
CA LEU A 272 11.57 -7.33 -0.74
C LEU A 272 11.61 -6.91 -2.22
N ALA A 273 10.64 -7.35 -3.02
CA ALA A 273 10.51 -6.92 -4.41
C ALA A 273 10.24 -5.42 -4.51
N MET A 274 9.43 -4.87 -3.59
CA MET A 274 9.22 -3.42 -3.49
C MET A 274 10.52 -2.69 -3.13
N THR A 275 11.31 -3.21 -2.18
CA THR A 275 12.63 -2.65 -1.85
C THR A 275 13.54 -2.61 -3.07
N PHE A 276 13.70 -3.75 -3.76
CA PHE A 276 14.51 -3.82 -4.97
C PHE A 276 14.02 -2.79 -6.01
N THR A 277 12.71 -2.75 -6.24
CA THR A 277 12.07 -1.84 -7.20
C THR A 277 12.44 -0.39 -6.92
N LEU A 278 12.32 0.08 -5.68
CA LEU A 278 12.56 1.49 -5.35
C LEU A 278 14.04 1.87 -5.40
N VAL A 279 14.93 0.98 -4.97
CA VAL A 279 16.37 1.25 -4.98
C VAL A 279 16.89 1.23 -6.43
N TYR A 280 16.49 0.22 -7.22
CA TYR A 280 16.83 0.13 -8.64
C TYR A 280 16.31 1.33 -9.44
N SER A 281 15.06 1.74 -9.19
CA SER A 281 14.44 2.84 -9.92
C SER A 281 14.90 4.23 -9.51
N GLY A 282 15.79 4.33 -8.52
CA GLY A 282 16.34 5.59 -8.02
C GLY A 282 15.40 6.39 -7.13
N GLU A 283 14.27 5.81 -6.70
CA GLU A 283 13.25 6.48 -5.87
C GLU A 283 13.64 6.56 -4.39
N HIS A 284 14.38 5.58 -3.87
CA HIS A 284 14.77 5.53 -2.46
C HIS A 284 16.14 4.91 -2.24
N TYR A 285 16.82 5.36 -1.19
CA TYR A 285 17.98 4.68 -0.62
C TYR A 285 17.56 3.46 0.21
N VAL A 286 18.50 2.55 0.50
CA VAL A 286 18.21 1.40 1.38
C VAL A 286 17.89 1.87 2.80
N ILE A 287 18.54 2.92 3.30
CA ILE A 287 18.24 3.46 4.62
C ILE A 287 16.78 3.92 4.76
N ASP A 288 16.20 4.54 3.72
CA ASP A 288 14.80 4.98 3.70
C ASP A 288 13.84 3.80 3.91
N VAL A 289 14.19 2.67 3.30
CA VAL A 289 13.44 1.42 3.37
C VAL A 289 13.53 0.83 4.78
N LEU A 290 14.72 0.78 5.36
CA LEU A 290 14.93 0.24 6.71
C LEU A 290 14.19 1.07 7.76
N VAL A 291 14.23 2.41 7.64
CA VAL A 291 13.46 3.30 8.52
C VAL A 291 11.95 3.10 8.32
N GLY A 292 11.49 2.94 7.07
CA GLY A 292 10.09 2.58 6.79
C GLY A 292 9.66 1.25 7.44
N TRP A 293 10.51 0.24 7.41
CA TRP A 293 10.25 -1.04 8.07
C TRP A 293 10.26 -0.93 9.60
N ALA A 294 11.18 -0.13 10.16
CA ALA A 294 11.18 0.18 11.58
C ALA A 294 9.88 0.86 12.01
N TYR A 295 9.34 1.76 11.19
CA TYR A 295 8.04 2.41 11.43
C TYR A 295 6.89 1.40 11.45
N VAL A 296 6.91 0.38 10.59
CA VAL A 296 5.93 -0.71 10.63
C VAL A 296 6.02 -1.46 11.96
N GLY A 297 7.23 -1.86 12.38
CA GLY A 297 7.46 -2.55 13.65
C GLY A 297 6.95 -1.72 14.85
N ALA A 298 7.35 -0.45 14.91
CA ALA A 298 6.94 0.49 15.95
C ALA A 298 5.42 0.69 15.97
N THR A 299 4.79 0.85 14.80
CA THR A 299 3.34 1.01 14.67
C THR A 299 2.60 -0.24 15.16
N PHE A 300 3.04 -1.44 14.77
CA PHE A 300 2.41 -2.68 15.19
C PHE A 300 2.52 -2.90 16.70
N LEU A 301 3.68 -2.58 17.26
CA LEU A 301 3.93 -2.67 18.69
C LEU A 301 3.10 -1.64 19.46
N GLY A 302 3.20 -0.36 19.11
CA GLY A 302 2.52 0.75 19.78
C GLY A 302 1.00 0.63 19.72
N VAL A 303 0.44 0.45 18.52
CA VAL A 303 -1.01 0.26 18.34
C VAL A 303 -1.46 -1.04 19.03
N GLY A 304 -0.66 -2.10 18.95
CA GLY A 304 -0.97 -3.38 19.60
C GLY A 304 -0.99 -3.29 21.13
N LEU A 305 -0.05 -2.56 21.74
CA LEU A 305 0.01 -2.29 23.17
C LEU A 305 -1.20 -1.45 23.60
N ALA A 306 -1.51 -0.37 22.88
CA ALA A 306 -2.67 0.47 23.15
C ALA A 306 -3.99 -0.32 23.07
N GLU A 307 -4.16 -1.19 22.07
CA GLU A 307 -5.32 -2.08 21.92
C GLU A 307 -5.45 -3.10 23.07
N ARG A 308 -4.32 -3.61 23.60
CA ARG A 308 -4.32 -4.52 24.76
C ARG A 308 -4.69 -3.77 26.04
N TRP A 309 -4.07 -2.62 26.27
CA TRP A 309 -4.32 -1.77 27.43
C TRP A 309 -5.77 -1.30 27.50
N TRP A 310 -6.34 -0.84 26.38
CA TRP A 310 -7.74 -0.41 26.31
C TRP A 310 -8.72 -1.54 26.63
N ARG A 311 -8.43 -2.76 26.14
CA ARG A 311 -9.24 -3.94 26.46
C ARG A 311 -9.13 -4.36 27.92
N ALA A 312 -7.95 -4.22 28.53
CA ALA A 312 -7.77 -4.49 29.95
C ALA A 312 -8.58 -3.51 30.83
N ARG A 313 -8.58 -2.22 30.49
CA ARG A 313 -9.35 -1.20 31.22
C ARG A 313 -10.86 -1.40 31.14
N ARG A 314 -11.38 -1.84 30.00
CA ARG A 314 -12.81 -2.16 29.82
C ARG A 314 -13.25 -3.46 30.49
N ARG A 315 -12.31 -4.26 31.01
CA ARG A 315 -12.59 -5.53 31.72
C ARG A 315 -12.59 -5.37 33.24
N VAL A 316 -12.34 -4.19 33.78
CA VAL A 316 -12.56 -3.92 35.21
C VAL A 316 -14.07 -3.92 35.45
N PRO A 317 -14.63 -4.89 36.19
CA PRO A 317 -16.03 -4.86 36.56
C PRO A 317 -16.25 -3.66 37.48
N SER A 318 -17.37 -2.98 37.31
CA SER A 318 -17.98 -2.19 38.36
C SER A 318 -18.18 -3.10 39.58
N ALA A 319 -17.20 -3.10 40.49
CA ALA A 319 -17.39 -3.54 41.86
C ALA A 319 -18.11 -2.40 42.57
N ASP A 320 -19.43 -2.53 42.64
CA ASP A 320 -20.32 -2.08 43.72
C ASP A 320 -21.77 -2.18 43.20
N ALA A 321 -22.40 -3.31 43.51
CA ALA A 321 -23.84 -3.51 43.54
C ALA A 321 -24.16 -4.28 44.83
#